data_AF-A0A850Z356-F1
#
_entry.id   AF-A0A850Z356-F1
#
_cell.length_a   1.000
_cell.length_b   1.000
_cell.length_c   1.000
_cell.angle_alpha   90.00
_cell.angle_beta   90.00
_cell.angle_gamma   90.00
#
_symmetry.space_group_name_H-M   'P 1'
#
loop_
_entity.id
_entity.type
_entity.pdbx_description
1 polymer ?
#
loop_
_entity_poly.entity_id
_entity_poly.type
_entity_poly.pdbx_seq_one_letter_code
_entity_poly.pdbx_strand_id
1 'polypeptide(L)' 'ENQNPGGSIKDRVALSMINEAERMGQLRPGGTIIEATAGNTGLGLALIAAQKGYSLILVVPDKMSREKIFHLR' A
#
# COMPACT_ATOMS: atom_id res chain seq x y z
N GLU A 1 -5.94 -2.46 17.02
CA GLU A 1 -5.41 -1.86 15.77
C GLU A 1 -4.36 -2.74 15.09
N ASN A 2 -3.47 -3.39 15.84
CA ASN A 2 -2.41 -4.26 15.29
C ASN A 2 -2.89 -5.64 14.79
N GLN A 3 -4.18 -5.93 14.80
CA GLN A 3 -4.76 -7.20 14.34
C GLN A 3 -5.17 -7.18 12.85
N ASN A 4 -4.97 -6.06 12.17
CA ASN A 4 -5.18 -6.04 10.72
C ASN A 4 -4.01 -6.78 10.02
N PRO A 5 -4.21 -7.33 8.81
CA PRO A 5 -3.21 -8.17 8.16
C PRO A 5 -1.82 -7.54 7.93
N GLY A 6 -1.76 -6.23 7.68
CA GLY A 6 -0.54 -5.41 7.59
C GLY A 6 -0.12 -4.81 8.95
N GLY A 7 -0.71 -5.26 10.05
CA GLY A 7 -0.31 -4.94 11.42
C GLY A 7 -0.67 -3.53 11.87
N SER A 8 -1.52 -2.80 11.15
CA SER A 8 -1.88 -1.42 11.53
C SER A 8 -3.25 -0.97 11.09
N ILE A 9 -3.75 0.13 11.66
CA ILE A 9 -5.01 0.77 11.22
C ILE A 9 -4.99 1.22 9.75
N LYS A 10 -3.80 1.41 9.16
CA LYS A 10 -3.65 1.93 7.78
C LYS A 10 -4.15 0.96 6.72
N ASP A 11 -4.24 -0.33 7.04
CA ASP A 11 -4.78 -1.34 6.13
C ASP A 11 -6.23 -1.04 5.75
N ARG A 12 -7.02 -0.53 6.69
CA ARG A 12 -8.43 -0.14 6.44
C ARG A 12 -8.52 1.07 5.51
N VAL A 13 -7.64 2.05 5.71
CA VAL A 13 -7.58 3.26 4.88
C VAL A 13 -7.14 2.89 3.47
N ALA A 14 -6.07 2.09 3.34
CA ALA A 14 -5.57 1.61 2.07
C ALA A 14 -6.65 0.83 1.29
N LEU A 15 -7.37 -0.08 1.96
CA LEU A 15 -8.46 -0.84 1.34
C LEU A 15 -9.60 0.06 0.86
N SER A 16 -9.99 1.04 1.69
CA SER A 16 -11.04 2.00 1.32
C SER A 16 -10.66 2.83 0.10
N MET A 17 -9.41 3.31 0.04
CA MET A 17 -8.90 4.09 -1.10
C MET A 17 -8.89 3.27 -2.39
N ILE A 18 -8.40 2.03 -2.34
CA ILE A 18 -8.33 1.15 -3.52
C ILE A 18 -9.72 0.78 -4.02
N ASN A 19 -10.64 0.39 -3.13
CA ASN A 19 -12.00 0.03 -3.54
C ASN A 19 -12.75 1.24 -4.15
N GLU A 20 -12.53 2.45 -3.64
CA GLU A 20 -13.12 3.65 -4.21
C GLU A 20 -12.53 3.98 -5.60
N ALA A 21 -11.20 3.87 -5.75
CA ALA A 21 -10.54 4.08 -7.04
C ALA A 21 -11.00 3.06 -8.11
N GLU A 22 -11.23 1.80 -7.72
CA GLU A 22 -11.83 0.77 -8.56
C GLU A 22 -13.27 1.15 -8.94
N ARG A 23 -14.09 1.55 -7.96
CA ARG A 23 -15.49 1.95 -8.15
C ARG A 23 -15.64 3.14 -9.09
N MET A 24 -14.73 4.11 -9.01
CA MET A 24 -14.67 5.28 -9.88
C MET A 24 -14.05 4.99 -11.26
N GLY A 25 -13.55 3.77 -11.49
CA GLY A 25 -12.87 3.39 -12.74
C GLY A 25 -11.50 4.05 -12.93
N GLN A 26 -10.95 4.65 -11.87
CA GLN A 26 -9.63 5.29 -11.87
C GLN A 26 -8.50 4.26 -11.77
N LEU A 27 -8.74 3.16 -11.05
CA LEU A 27 -7.84 2.01 -10.98
C LEU A 27 -8.46 0.84 -11.75
N ARG A 28 -7.77 0.43 -12.82
CA ARG A 28 -8.18 -0.70 -13.67
C ARG A 28 -7.39 -1.96 -13.29
N PRO A 29 -7.89 -3.17 -13.59
CA PRO A 29 -7.15 -4.42 -13.38
C PRO A 29 -5.74 -4.35 -13.96
N GLY A 30 -4.73 -4.77 -13.18
CA GLY A 30 -3.32 -4.66 -13.57
C GLY A 30 -2.73 -3.25 -13.49
N GLY A 31 -3.49 -2.27 -12.99
CA GLY A 31 -3.05 -0.89 -12.81
C GLY A 31 -1.87 -0.76 -11.83
N THR A 32 -1.25 0.42 -11.84
CA THR A 32 -0.12 0.76 -10.97
C THR A 32 -0.54 1.76 -9.90
N ILE A 33 -0.23 1.44 -8.65
CA ILE A 33 -0.41 2.31 -7.49
C ILE A 33 0.94 2.96 -7.19
N ILE A 34 0.96 4.27 -6.97
CA ILE A 34 2.16 5.02 -6.59
C ILE A 34 1.85 5.76 -5.30
N GLU A 35 2.65 5.54 -4.25
CA GLU A 35 2.47 6.19 -2.96
C GLU A 35 3.82 6.66 -2.40
N ALA A 36 3.86 7.92 -1.96
CA ALA A 36 5.03 8.49 -1.29
C ALA A 36 4.94 8.26 0.23
N THR A 37 5.38 7.09 0.68
CA THR A 37 5.34 6.73 2.11
C THR A 37 6.42 5.74 2.48
N ALA A 38 6.92 5.87 3.70
CA ALA A 38 7.81 4.90 4.35
C ALA A 38 7.19 4.31 5.63
N GLY A 39 5.86 4.42 5.76
CA GLY A 39 5.10 3.94 6.91
C GLY A 39 4.12 2.82 6.56
N ASN A 40 3.25 2.51 7.51
CA ASN A 40 2.35 1.36 7.41
C ASN A 40 1.30 1.48 6.28
N THR A 41 1.04 2.67 5.75
CA THR A 41 0.22 2.83 4.55
C THR A 41 0.82 2.08 3.36
N GLY A 42 2.14 2.14 3.20
CA GLY A 42 2.85 1.43 2.13
C GLY A 42 2.72 -0.08 2.29
N LEU A 43 2.79 -0.58 3.52
CA LEU A 43 2.62 -2.00 3.82
C LEU A 43 1.18 -2.47 3.56
N GLY A 44 0.18 -1.70 3.99
CA GLY A 44 -1.23 -1.99 3.69
C GLY A 44 -1.51 -2.02 2.19
N LEU A 45 -0.98 -1.04 1.44
CA LEU A 45 -1.08 -1.00 -0.02
C LEU A 45 -0.34 -2.16 -0.68
N ALA A 46 0.82 -2.57 -0.18
CA ALA A 46 1.59 -3.71 -0.70
C ALA A 46 0.79 -5.01 -0.61
N LEU A 47 0.16 -5.26 0.54
CA LEU A 47 -0.68 -6.44 0.72
C LEU A 47 -1.88 -6.44 -0.24
N ILE A 48 -2.57 -5.31 -0.36
CA ILE A 48 -3.75 -5.18 -1.23
C ILE A 48 -3.34 -5.32 -2.70
N ALA A 49 -2.23 -4.69 -3.11
CA ALA A 49 -1.72 -4.77 -4.47
C ALA A 49 -1.34 -6.20 -4.85
N ALA A 50 -0.65 -6.93 -3.96
CA ALA A 50 -0.30 -8.33 -4.17
C ALA A 50 -1.55 -9.21 -4.33
N GLN A 51 -2.57 -9.01 -3.48
CA GLN A 51 -3.79 -9.81 -3.52
C GLN A 51 -4.66 -9.52 -4.75
N LYS A 52 -4.72 -8.26 -5.20
CA LYS A 52 -5.58 -7.82 -6.31
C LYS A 52 -4.87 -7.77 -7.67
N GLY A 53 -3.57 -8.05 -7.72
CA GLY A 53 -2.79 -8.06 -8.96
C GLY A 53 -2.45 -6.67 -9.48
N TYR A 54 -2.18 -5.71 -8.59
CA TYR A 54 -1.70 -4.39 -8.94
C TYR A 54 -0.18 -4.29 -8.84
N SER A 55 0.42 -3.46 -9.68
CA SER A 55 1.80 -3.03 -9.48
C SER A 55 1.83 -1.94 -8.40
N LEU A 56 2.85 -1.94 -7.55
CA LEU A 56 3.02 -0.93 -6.50
C LEU A 56 4.42 -0.31 -6.58
N ILE A 57 4.47 1.02 -6.55
CA ILE A 57 5.71 1.80 -6.43
C ILE A 57 5.61 2.62 -5.15
N LEU A 58 6.54 2.39 -4.23
CA LEU A 58 6.66 3.16 -2.99
C LEU A 58 7.85 4.12 -3.10
N VAL A 59 7.56 5.41 -2.96
CA VAL A 59 8.59 6.46 -2.95
C VAL A 59 8.93 6.79 -1.51
N VAL A 60 10.16 6.47 -1.09
CA VAL A 60 10.67 6.70 0.26
C VAL A 60 11.80 7.73 0.25
N PRO A 61 11.92 8.61 1.26
CA PRO A 61 13.07 9.50 1.38
C PRO A 61 14.36 8.74 1.73
N ASP A 62 15.50 9.19 1.20
CA ASP A 62 16.83 8.57 1.41
C ASP A 62 17.25 8.45 2.89
N LYS A 63 16.68 9.29 3.77
CA LYS A 63 17.00 9.34 5.21
C LYS A 63 16.23 8.32 6.06
N MET A 64 15.37 7.47 5.46
CA MET A 64 14.65 6.43 6.20
C MET A 64 15.55 5.24 6.56
N SER A 65 15.30 4.62 7.72
CA SER A 65 16.06 3.45 8.15
C SER A 65 15.85 2.27 7.21
N ARG A 66 16.93 1.52 6.91
CA ARG A 66 16.90 0.36 6.01
C ARG A 66 15.91 -0.72 6.44
N GLU A 67 15.66 -0.86 7.74
CA GLU A 67 14.70 -1.83 8.30
C GLU A 67 13.27 -1.59 7.80
N LYS A 68 12.85 -0.32 7.66
CA LYS A 68 11.53 0.01 7.12
C LYS A 68 11.41 -0.30 5.64
N ILE A 69 12.50 -0.17 4.89
CA ILE A 69 12.56 -0.54 3.47
C ILE A 69 12.48 -2.06 3.32
N PHE A 70 13.12 -2.82 4.22
CA PHE A 70 13.13 -4.28 4.17
C PHE A 70 11.74 -4.89 4.43
N HIS A 71 10.93 -4.32 5.31
CA HIS A 71 9.56 -4.78 5.54
C HIS A 71 8.60 -4.61 4.34
N LEU A 72 9.02 -3.87 3.31
CA LEU A 72 8.21 -3.60 2.11
C LEU A 72 8.62 -4.46 0.90
N ARG A 73 9.72 -5.23 0.99
CA ARG A 73 10.13 -6.22 -0.02
C ARG A 73 9.55 -7.58 0.29
#